data_AF-A0A2E2YNE0-F1
#
_entry.id   AF-A0A2E2YNE0-F1
#
_cell.length_a   1.000
_cell.length_b   1.000
_cell.length_c   1.000
_cell.angle_alpha   90.00
_cell.angle_beta   90.00
_cell.angle_gamma   90.00
#
_symmetry.space_group_name_H-M   'P 1'
#
loop_
_entity.id
_entity.type
_entity.pdbx_description
1 polymer ?
#
loop_
_entity_poly.entity_id
_entity_poly.type
_entity_poly.pdbx_seq_one_letter_code
_entity_poly.pdbx_strand_id
1 'polypeptide(L)' 'MSTAIQIHRDEYGIPHIDASSESDVWFAMGYASAEDRLWQMEWYRRRGTG' A
#
# COMPACT_ATOMS: atom_id res chain seq x y z
N MET A 1 -9.21 -18.32 10.40
CA MET A 1 -8.00 -17.85 11.10
C MET A 1 -7.62 -16.51 10.50
N SER A 2 -7.49 -15.46 11.30
CA SER A 2 -6.97 -14.16 10.86
C SER A 2 -5.44 -14.26 10.89
N THR A 3 -4.82 -14.26 9.71
CA THR A 3 -3.36 -14.20 9.59
C THR A 3 -2.96 -12.73 9.55
N ALA A 4 -1.90 -12.36 10.27
CA ALA A 4 -1.42 -10.98 10.28
C ALA A 4 -0.92 -10.55 8.90
N ILE A 5 -1.18 -9.30 8.52
CA ILE A 5 -0.61 -8.66 7.33
C ILE A 5 0.90 -8.53 7.54
N GLN A 6 1.69 -8.91 6.54
CA GLN A 6 3.14 -8.71 6.53
C GLN A 6 3.53 -7.88 5.31
N ILE A 7 4.31 -6.82 5.54
CA ILE A 7 4.88 -5.98 4.49
C ILE A 7 6.39 -6.01 4.68
N HIS A 8 7.11 -6.51 3.70
CA HIS A 8 8.58 -6.51 3.69
C HIS A 8 9.08 -5.73 2.48
N ARG A 9 10.15 -4.96 2.66
CA ARG A 9 10.79 -4.23 1.56
C ARG A 9 12.09 -4.93 1.18
N ASP A 10 12.33 -5.07 -0.11
CA ASP A 10 13.61 -5.56 -0.63
C ASP A 10 14.70 -4.49 -0.57
N GLU A 11 15.88 -4.81 -1.11
CA GLU A 11 17.04 -3.91 -1.14
C GLU A 11 16.80 -2.61 -1.93
N TYR A 12 15.81 -2.58 -2.83
CA TYR A 12 15.43 -1.40 -3.61
C TYR A 12 14.24 -0.65 -2.98
N GLY A 13 13.76 -1.12 -1.82
CA GLY A 13 12.61 -0.54 -1.13
C GLY A 13 11.25 -0.94 -1.73
N ILE A 14 11.20 -1.94 -2.62
CA ILE A 14 9.93 -2.38 -3.23
C ILE A 14 9.15 -3.19 -2.18
N PRO A 15 7.90 -2.81 -1.87
CA PRO A 15 7.09 -3.53 -0.89
C PRO A 15 6.53 -4.82 -1.49
N HIS A 16 6.77 -5.93 -0.79
CA HIS A 16 6.18 -7.24 -1.02
C HIS A 16 5.21 -7.54 0.13
N ILE A 17 4.01 -8.00 -0.20
CA ILE A 17 2.88 -8.06 0.73
C ILE A 17 2.33 -9.49 0.77
N ASP A 18 2.24 -10.03 1.99
CA ASP A 18 1.64 -11.32 2.27
C ASP A 18 0.47 -11.13 3.26
N ALA A 19 -0.72 -11.64 2.88
CA ALA A 19 -1.90 -11.64 3.73
C ALA A 19 -2.85 -12.81 3.41
N SER A 20 -3.75 -13.12 4.34
CA SER A 20 -4.68 -14.26 4.19
C SER A 20 -5.92 -13.98 3.33
N SER A 21 -6.26 -12.72 3.12
CA SER A 21 -7.44 -12.32 2.34
C SER A 21 -7.09 -11.26 1.31
N GLU A 22 -7.84 -11.25 0.22
CA GLU A 22 -7.66 -10.26 -0.83
C GLU A 22 -7.87 -8.82 -0.31
N SER A 23 -8.86 -8.62 0.57
CA SER A 23 -9.12 -7.33 1.20
C SER A 23 -7.93 -6.82 2.01
N ASP A 24 -7.23 -7.72 2.71
CA ASP A 24 -6.05 -7.37 3.50
C ASP A 24 -4.87 -6.98 2.59
N VAL A 25 -4.69 -7.66 1.46
CA VAL A 25 -3.69 -7.32 0.45
C VAL A 25 -3.95 -5.93 -0.11
N TRP A 26 -5.19 -5.61 -0.49
CA TRP A 26 -5.53 -4.29 -1.02
C TRP A 26 -5.31 -3.17 0.00
N PHE A 27 -5.67 -3.42 1.27
CA PHE A 27 -5.42 -2.45 2.35
C PHE A 27 -3.92 -2.21 2.55
N ALA A 28 -3.14 -3.29 2.65
CA ALA A 28 -1.69 -3.22 2.83
C ALA A 28 -0.98 -2.55 1.64
N MET A 29 -1.45 -2.80 0.42
CA MET A 29 -0.91 -2.18 -0.80
C MET A 29 -1.16 -0.68 -0.79
N GLY A 30 -2.36 -0.25 -0.40
CA GLY A 30 -2.68 1.17 -0.23
C GLY A 30 -1.81 1.82 0.84
N TYR A 31 -1.58 1.13 1.97
CA TYR A 31 -0.72 1.60 3.05
C TYR A 31 0.73 1.81 2.59
N ALA A 32 1.35 0.79 1.99
CA ALA A 32 2.73 0.87 1.50
C ALA A 32 2.89 1.96 0.41
N SER A 33 1.91 2.05 -0.50
CA SER A 33 1.89 3.08 -1.53
C SER A 33 1.82 4.49 -0.94
N ALA A 34 1.00 4.69 0.10
CA ALA A 34 0.90 5.96 0.80
C ALA A 34 2.18 6.30 1.54
N GLU A 35 2.81 5.34 2.22
CA GLU A 35 4.09 5.58 2.91
C GLU A 35 5.17 6.14 1.96
N ASP A 36 5.23 5.61 0.74
CA ASP A 36 6.24 6.01 -0.26
C ASP A 36 5.83 7.23 -1.11
N ARG A 37 4.52 7.43 -1.34
CA ARG A 37 4.00 8.32 -2.39
C ARG A 37 2.82 9.19 -1.95
N LEU A 38 2.57 9.37 -0.65
CA LEU A 38 1.37 10.08 -0.12
C LEU A 38 1.14 11.42 -0.81
N TRP A 39 2.18 12.25 -0.92
CA TRP A 39 2.05 13.58 -1.53
C TRP A 39 1.64 13.51 -3.00
N GLN A 40 2.16 12.54 -3.76
CA GLN A 40 1.82 12.34 -5.17
C GLN A 40 0.38 11.87 -5.30
N MET A 41 -0.02 10.88 -4.49
CA MET A 41 -1.39 10.37 -4.47
C MET A 41 -2.39 11.49 -4.15
N GLU A 42 -2.10 12.32 -3.15
CA GLU A 42 -2.95 13.45 -2.78
C GLU A 42 -3.01 14.52 -3.88
N TRP A 43 -1.88 14.82 -4.50
CA TRP A 43 -1.83 15.75 -5.63
C TRP A 43 -2.64 15.26 -6.82
N TYR A 44 -2.50 13.98 -7.19
CA TYR A 44 -3.31 13.34 -8.24
C TYR A 44 -4.79 13.33 -7.90
N ARG A 45 -5.13 13.01 -6.64
CA ARG A 45 -6.53 13.04 -6.17
C ARG A 45 -7.14 14.41 -6.38
N ARG A 46 -6.49 15.48 -5.90
CA ARG A 46 -6.98 16.87 -6.07
C ARG A 46 -7.13 17.26 -7.53
N ARG A 47 -6.15 16.93 -8.38
CA ARG A 47 -6.22 17.22 -9.81
C ARG A 47 -7.30 16.43 -10.54
N GLY A 48 -7.61 15.22 -10.09
CA GLY A 48 -8.64 14.37 -10.69
C GLY A 48 -10.05 14.72 -10.22
N THR A 49 -10.21 15.29 -9.03
CA THR A 49 -11.53 15.57 -8.43
C THR A 49 -12.07 16.98 -8.66
N GLY A 50 -11.25 17.91 -9.20
CA GLY A 50 -11.67 19.29 -9.50
C GLY A 50 -11.72 20.18 -8.27
#